data_AF-A0A2G8T0Z0-F1
#
_entry.id   AF-A0A2G8T0Z0-F1
#
_cell.length_a   1.000
_cell.length_b   1.000
_cell.length_c   1.000
_cell.angle_alpha   90.00
_cell.angle_beta   90.00
_cell.angle_gamma   90.00
#
_symmetry.space_group_name_H-M   'P 1'
#
loop_
_entity.id
_entity.type
_entity.pdbx_description
1 polymer ?
#
loop_
_entity_poly.entity_id
_entity_poly.type
_entity_poly.pdbx_seq_one_letter_code
_entity_poly.pdbx_strand_id
1 'polypeptide(L)' 'MSAQAGRRIGTYASEQKEIKLDPARLDAFVGSSALNPSFVIGTTKENGQLMTPATGQPKFPVFAPSERTFFLKVERRH' A
#
# COMPACT_ATOMS: atom_id res chain seq x y z
N MET A 1 -10.98 40.16 2.58
CA MET A 1 -10.77 39.19 1.49
C MET A 1 -9.32 39.28 1.05
N SER A 2 -8.54 38.20 1.19
CA SER A 2 -7.77 37.60 0.09
C SER A 2 -6.70 36.64 0.61
N ALA A 3 -6.95 35.37 0.31
CA ALA A 3 -6.00 34.30 0.04
C ALA A 3 -4.91 34.01 1.09
N GLN A 4 -5.24 33.10 2.01
CA GLN A 4 -4.24 32.27 2.66
C GLN A 4 -3.84 31.15 1.69
N ALA A 5 -2.58 31.18 1.26
CA ALA A 5 -2.01 30.22 0.32
C ALA A 5 -2.21 28.78 0.84
N GLY A 6 -2.97 27.98 0.08
CA GLY A 6 -3.18 26.58 0.37
C GLY A 6 -1.84 25.83 0.37
N ARG A 7 -1.46 25.30 1.52
CA ARG A 7 -0.29 24.43 1.68
C ARG A 7 -0.53 23.18 0.84
N ARG A 8 0.18 23.05 -0.28
CA ARG A 8 0.20 21.82 -1.10
C ARG A 8 0.90 20.74 -0.27
N ILE A 9 0.13 19.93 0.46
CA ILE A 9 0.65 18.78 1.19
C ILE A 9 0.69 17.61 0.21
N GLY A 10 1.90 17.07 -0.02
CA GLY A 10 2.14 15.84 -0.78
C GLY A 10 2.80 16.06 -2.13
N THR A 11 4.13 16.13 -2.14
CA THR A 11 4.93 15.78 -3.32
C THR A 11 4.62 14.33 -3.70
N TYR A 12 4.09 14.15 -4.91
CA TYR A 12 3.73 12.84 -5.46
C TYR A 12 4.99 12.00 -5.66
N ALA A 13 5.02 10.82 -5.04
CA ALA A 13 5.98 9.74 -5.20
C ALA A 13 7.46 10.17 -5.25
N SER A 14 8.09 10.31 -4.07
CA SER A 14 9.52 10.02 -4.00
C SER A 14 9.72 8.61 -4.55
N GLU A 15 10.74 8.39 -5.40
CA GLU A 15 11.13 7.07 -5.89
C GLU A 15 11.43 6.17 -4.67
N GLN A 16 10.41 5.44 -4.20
CA GLN A 16 10.54 4.60 -3.02
C GLN A 16 11.42 3.42 -3.44
N LYS A 17 12.68 3.43 -2.99
CA LYS A 17 13.61 2.34 -3.27
C LYS A 17 13.13 1.09 -2.56
N GLU A 18 12.71 0.12 -3.35
CA GLU A 18 12.27 -1.18 -2.85
C GLU A 18 13.43 -1.93 -2.17
N ILE A 19 13.18 -2.43 -0.97
CA ILE A 19 14.05 -3.37 -0.28
C ILE A 19 13.41 -4.76 -0.26
N LYS A 20 14.24 -5.79 -0.35
CA LYS A 20 13.79 -7.17 -0.14
C LYS A 20 13.75 -7.46 1.35
N LEU A 21 12.57 -7.82 1.85
CA LEU A 21 12.38 -8.34 3.20
C LEU A 21 12.40 -9.87 3.17
N ASP A 22 12.87 -10.47 4.27
CA ASP A 22 12.75 -11.91 4.48
C ASP A 22 11.25 -12.31 4.45
N PRO A 23 10.83 -13.27 3.59
CA PRO A 23 9.46 -13.74 3.51
C PRO A 23 8.85 -14.20 4.84
N ALA A 24 9.66 -14.63 5.81
CA ALA A 24 9.19 -14.99 7.15
C ALA A 24 8.75 -13.76 7.96
N ARG A 25 9.37 -12.60 7.75
CA ARG A 25 8.96 -11.35 8.40
C ARG A 25 7.64 -10.83 7.85
N LEU A 26 7.27 -11.22 6.63
CA LEU A 26 6.04 -10.76 5.98
C LEU A 26 4.78 -11.35 6.62
N ASP A 27 4.88 -12.50 7.29
CA ASP A 27 3.73 -13.15 7.96
C ASP A 27 3.11 -12.26 9.04
N ALA A 28 3.91 -11.41 9.69
CA ALA A 28 3.45 -10.47 10.70
C ALA A 28 2.52 -9.37 10.15
N PHE A 29 2.48 -9.18 8.83
CA PHE A 29 1.65 -8.17 8.17
C PHE A 29 0.42 -8.77 7.48
N VAL A 30 0.25 -10.10 7.52
CA VAL A 30 -0.95 -10.76 6.97
C VAL A 30 -2.15 -10.50 7.88
N GLY A 31 -3.26 -10.08 7.28
CA GLY A 31 -4.47 -9.76 8.03
C GLY A 31 -5.52 -9.05 7.19
N SER A 32 -6.54 -8.51 7.86
CA SER A 32 -7.58 -7.73 7.21
C SER A 32 -8.01 -6.57 8.09
N SER A 33 -8.16 -5.40 7.47
CA SER A 33 -8.61 -4.16 8.11
C SER A 33 -9.88 -3.69 7.43
N ALA A 34 -10.99 -3.63 8.18
CA ALA A 34 -12.24 -3.06 7.69
C ALA A 34 -12.17 -1.52 7.77
N LEU A 35 -12.43 -0.84 6.65
CA LEU A 35 -12.65 0.61 6.65
C LEU A 35 -14.10 0.95 7.01
N ASN A 36 -15.03 0.09 6.60
CA ASN A 36 -16.44 0.11 6.94
C ASN A 36 -17.04 -1.31 6.77
N PRO A 37 -18.31 -1.56 7.17
CA PRO A 37 -18.91 -2.90 7.11
C PRO A 37 -18.95 -3.53 5.71
N SER A 38 -18.91 -2.71 4.65
CA SER A 38 -18.97 -3.16 3.26
C SER A 38 -17.61 -3.12 2.55
N PHE A 39 -16.55 -2.64 3.21
CA PHE A 39 -15.24 -2.45 2.59
C PHE A 39 -14.10 -2.92 3.50
N VAL A 40 -13.46 -4.00 3.08
CA VAL A 40 -12.34 -4.63 3.78
C VAL A 40 -11.10 -4.57 2.91
N ILE A 41 -9.99 -4.13 3.49
CA ILE A 41 -8.66 -4.21 2.91
C ILE A 41 -8.00 -5.45 3.49
N GLY A 42 -7.70 -6.43 2.66
CA GLY A 42 -6.89 -7.59 3.03
C GLY A 42 -5.42 -7.32 2.76
N THR A 43 -4.56 -8.00 3.52
CA THR A 43 -3.14 -8.16 3.22
C THR A 43 -2.83 -9.65 3.27
N THR A 44 -2.46 -10.21 2.12
CA THR A 44 -2.15 -11.64 1.96
C THR A 44 -0.69 -11.80 1.55
N LYS A 45 -0.08 -12.95 1.90
CA LYS A 45 1.25 -13.33 1.41
C LYS A 45 1.11 -14.41 0.35
N GLU A 46 1.60 -14.15 -0.85
CA GLU A 46 1.57 -15.07 -1.98
C GLU A 46 2.98 -15.15 -2.59
N ASN A 47 3.55 -16.36 -2.66
CA ASN A 47 4.90 -16.59 -3.21
C ASN A 47 6.02 -15.70 -2.62
N GLY A 48 5.91 -15.37 -1.32
CA GLY A 48 6.88 -14.50 -0.64
C GLY A 48 6.71 -13.00 -0.90
N GLN A 49 5.61 -12.59 -1.55
CA GLN A 49 5.25 -11.21 -1.81
C GLN A 49 3.95 -10.86 -1.06
N LEU A 50 3.88 -9.67 -0.48
CA LEU A 50 2.62 -9.15 0.06
C LEU A 50 1.72 -8.63 -1.07
N MET A 51 0.44 -8.95 -0.97
CA MET A 51 -0.63 -8.55 -1.88
C MET A 51 -1.76 -7.88 -1.10
N THR A 52 -2.40 -6.87 -1.67
CA THR A 52 -3.58 -6.23 -1.06
C THR A 52 -4.81 -6.39 -1.95
N PRO A 53 -5.71 -7.33 -1.64
CA PRO A 53 -7.08 -7.26 -2.11
C PRO A 53 -7.86 -6.18 -1.38
N ALA A 54 -8.71 -5.46 -2.10
CA ALA A 54 -9.79 -4.67 -1.50
C ALA A 54 -11.11 -5.08 -2.14
N THR A 55 -12.21 -5.01 -1.39
CA THR A 55 -13.54 -5.40 -1.89
C THR A 55 -13.83 -4.69 -3.22
N GLY A 56 -14.09 -5.47 -4.28
CA GLY A 56 -14.40 -4.95 -5.63
C GLY A 56 -13.20 -4.48 -6.46
N GLN A 57 -11.96 -4.74 -6.04
CA GLN A 57 -10.73 -4.36 -6.75
C GLN A 57 -9.83 -5.56 -7.04
N PRO A 58 -9.01 -5.51 -8.11
CA PRO A 58 -7.91 -6.45 -8.31
C PRO A 58 -6.94 -6.44 -7.12
N LYS A 59 -6.20 -7.54 -6.95
CA LYS A 59 -5.08 -7.58 -6.01
C LYS A 59 -3.92 -6.77 -6.57
N PHE A 60 -3.27 -5.98 -5.71
CA PHE A 60 -2.05 -5.26 -6.06
C PHE A 60 -0.86 -5.75 -5.22
N PRO A 61 0.34 -5.86 -5.81
CA PRO A 61 1.54 -6.14 -5.05
C PRO A 61 1.92 -4.95 -4.16
N VAL A 62 2.40 -5.27 -2.96
CA VAL A 62 2.82 -4.33 -1.93
C VAL A 62 4.33 -4.35 -1.78
N PHE A 63 4.98 -3.20 -1.90
CA PHE A 63 6.43 -3.08 -1.84
C PHE A 63 6.87 -2.35 -0.58
N ALA A 64 8.06 -2.68 -0.08
CA ALA A 64 8.61 -2.11 1.15
C ALA A 64 9.76 -1.14 0.81
N PRO A 65 9.74 0.13 1.23
CA PRO A 65 10.92 0.99 1.22
C PRO A 65 11.73 0.88 2.53
N SER A 66 11.16 0.25 3.57
CA SER A 66 11.76 0.02 4.89
C SER A 66 11.06 -1.17 5.56
N GLU A 67 11.53 -1.60 6.73
CA GLU A 67 10.97 -2.79 7.41
C GLU A 67 9.50 -2.66 7.85
N ARG A 68 8.96 -1.44 7.98
CA ARG A 68 7.61 -1.20 8.51
C ARG A 68 6.76 -0.24 7.68
N THR A 69 7.29 0.21 6.55
CA THR A 69 6.56 1.07 5.60
C THR A 69 6.29 0.27 4.35
N PHE A 70 5.13 0.48 3.75
CA PHE A 70 4.72 -0.22 2.54
C PHE A 70 4.02 0.72 1.57
N PHE A 71 4.12 0.43 0.27
CA PHE A 71 3.47 1.20 -0.79
C PHE A 71 2.96 0.28 -1.91
N LEU A 72 1.91 0.73 -2.60
CA LEU A 72 1.35 0.05 -3.77
C LEU A 72 1.91 0.67 -5.05
N LYS A 73 2.25 -0.16 -6.03
CA LYS A 73 2.43 0.28 -7.41
C LYS A 73 1.15 -0.04 -8.17
N VAL A 74 0.30 0.97 -8.35
CA VAL A 74 -0.91 0.86 -9.17
C VAL A 74 -0.60 1.48 -10.53
N GLU A 75 -0.36 0.63 -11.51
CA GLU A 75 -0.28 1.09 -12.89
C GLU A 75 -1.71 1.30 -13.41
N ARG A 76 -2.01 2.50 -13.91
CA ARG A 76 -3.22 2.66 -14.71
C ARG A 76 -2.96 1.96 -16.04
N ARG A 77 -3.59 0.82 -16.27
CA ARG A 77 -3.75 0.34 -17.64
C ARG A 77 -4.83 1.19 -18.30
N HIS A 78 -4.46 1.82 -19.42
CA HIS A 78 -5.36 2.56 -20.31
C HIS A 78 -6.13 1.59 -21.20
#